data_AF-A0A5Z4HZ56-F1
#
_entry.id   AF-A0A5Z4HZ56-F1
#
_cell.length_a   1.000
_cell.length_b   1.000
_cell.length_c   1.000
_cell.angle_alpha   90.00
_cell.angle_beta   90.00
_cell.angle_gamma   90.00
#
_symmetry.space_group_name_H-M   'P 1'
#
loop_
_entity.id
_entity.type
_entity.pdbx_description
1 polymer ?
#
loop_
_entity_poly.entity_id
_entity_poly.type
_entity_poly.pdbx_seq_one_letter_code
_entity_poly.pdbx_strand_id
1 'polypeptide(L)'
;MKISNLIQNENSQELILVFGGFASHPSHFAHLKSDKNVVLVYDYENLDFKFDLNSFSKITLIAFSMGVCVASRVLKNIEFSQKIAINGTPFGIDKLKGIHPAIFAKQIKKFDLTAFKKSLFKERENEAKDFIFKDEKDLKTELEKLFEFALKERNESFIWDKIYSSNHDEIFPQNALKNT
;
A
#
# COMPACT_ATOMS: atom_id res chain seq x y z
N MET A 1 8.95 -3.78 -6.65
CA MET A 1 7.51 -3.74 -6.82
C MET A 1 7.20 -4.48 -8.08
N LYS A 2 6.18 -5.31 -7.99
CA LYS A 2 5.47 -5.88 -9.13
C LYS A 2 4.29 -4.97 -9.47
N ILE A 3 3.87 -5.06 -10.72
CA ILE A 3 2.76 -4.31 -11.26
C ILE A 3 1.86 -5.31 -11.98
N SER A 4 0.55 -5.22 -11.75
CA SER A 4 -0.43 -6.11 -12.37
C SER A 4 -1.68 -5.34 -12.75
N ASN A 5 -2.16 -5.57 -13.97
CA ASN A 5 -3.43 -5.06 -14.41
C ASN A 5 -4.53 -5.92 -13.76
N LEU A 6 -5.30 -5.34 -12.83
CA LEU A 6 -6.45 -5.99 -12.22
C LEU A 6 -7.67 -5.94 -13.16
N ILE A 7 -7.86 -4.80 -13.82
CA ILE A 7 -8.94 -4.56 -14.77
C ILE A 7 -8.35 -3.80 -15.97
N GLN A 8 -8.59 -4.29 -17.18
CA GLN A 8 -8.22 -3.62 -18.43
C GLN A 8 -9.50 -3.25 -19.17
N ASN A 9 -9.68 -1.96 -19.46
CA ASN A 9 -10.75 -1.47 -20.31
C ASN A 9 -10.16 -0.60 -21.41
N GLU A 10 -10.04 -1.16 -22.61
CA GLU A 10 -9.46 -0.51 -23.78
C GLU A 10 -10.25 0.74 -24.22
N ASN A 11 -11.52 0.84 -23.84
CA ASN A 11 -12.37 1.99 -24.14
C ASN A 11 -12.21 3.14 -23.12
N SER A 12 -11.43 2.93 -22.06
CA SER A 12 -11.21 3.92 -21.01
C SER A 12 -9.79 4.47 -21.07
N GLN A 13 -9.67 5.79 -21.06
CA GLN A 13 -8.39 6.49 -20.91
C GLN A 13 -8.12 6.89 -19.45
N GLU A 14 -8.98 6.44 -18.51
CA GLU A 14 -8.80 6.67 -17.09
C GLU A 14 -8.13 5.48 -16.40
N LEU A 15 -7.29 5.78 -15.41
CA LEU A 15 -6.59 4.82 -14.58
C LEU A 15 -6.89 5.04 -13.10
N ILE A 16 -7.20 3.94 -12.41
CA ILE A 16 -7.07 3.84 -10.96
C ILE A 16 -5.76 3.08 -10.66
N LEU A 17 -4.77 3.81 -10.17
CA LEU A 17 -3.49 3.25 -9.75
C LEU A 17 -3.55 2.93 -8.26
N VAL A 18 -3.47 1.65 -7.92
CA VAL A 18 -3.55 1.13 -6.56
C VAL A 18 -2.16 0.78 -6.06
N PHE A 19 -1.70 1.41 -4.98
CA PHE A 19 -0.52 0.97 -4.23
C PHE A 19 -0.98 0.13 -3.03
N GLY A 20 -0.74 -1.18 -3.10
CA GLY A 20 -1.10 -2.12 -2.05
C GLY A 20 -0.31 -1.92 -0.75
N GLY A 21 -0.81 -2.49 0.34
CA GLY A 21 -0.03 -2.62 1.57
C GLY A 21 1.05 -3.71 1.44
N PHE A 22 1.85 -3.87 2.49
CA PHE A 22 2.73 -5.03 2.65
C PHE A 22 1.95 -6.34 2.43
N ALA A 23 2.58 -7.34 1.80
CA ALA A 23 2.01 -8.65 1.50
C ALA A 23 0.79 -8.65 0.56
N SER A 24 0.50 -7.53 -0.11
CA SER A 24 -0.62 -7.44 -1.06
C SER A 24 -0.44 -8.40 -2.23
N HIS A 25 -1.55 -8.90 -2.75
CA HIS A 25 -1.58 -9.77 -3.91
C HIS A 25 -2.81 -9.46 -4.77
N PRO A 26 -2.76 -9.63 -6.12
CA PRO A 26 -3.91 -9.39 -6.99
C PRO A 26 -5.21 -10.07 -6.54
N SER A 27 -5.13 -11.27 -5.96
CA SER A 27 -6.32 -12.00 -5.49
C SER A 27 -7.07 -11.30 -4.34
N HIS A 28 -6.44 -10.40 -3.59
CA HIS A 28 -7.11 -9.61 -2.53
C HIS A 28 -8.15 -8.64 -3.11
N PHE A 29 -7.99 -8.30 -4.39
CA PHE A 29 -8.78 -7.31 -5.10
C PHE A 29 -9.70 -7.94 -6.15
N ALA A 30 -9.86 -9.27 -6.16
CA ALA A 30 -10.66 -9.99 -7.15
C ALA A 30 -12.15 -9.60 -7.16
N HIS A 31 -12.63 -8.99 -6.08
CA HIS A 31 -14.00 -8.49 -5.94
C HIS A 31 -14.23 -7.13 -6.62
N LEU A 32 -13.17 -6.42 -7.02
CA LEU A 32 -13.29 -5.09 -7.62
C LEU A 32 -13.96 -5.15 -8.99
N LYS A 33 -14.81 -4.16 -9.24
CA LYS A 33 -15.43 -3.89 -10.55
C LYS A 33 -15.25 -2.43 -10.87
N SER A 34 -14.94 -2.12 -12.12
CA SER A 34 -14.63 -0.76 -12.58
C SER A 34 -14.91 -0.65 -14.07
N ASP A 35 -15.35 0.52 -14.51
CA ASP A 35 -15.40 0.95 -15.92
C ASP A 35 -14.08 1.61 -16.37
N LYS A 36 -13.08 1.69 -15.48
CA LYS A 36 -11.74 2.24 -15.74
C LYS A 36 -10.69 1.14 -15.66
N ASN A 37 -9.50 1.44 -16.18
CA ASN A 37 -8.34 0.59 -15.95
C ASN A 37 -7.98 0.61 -14.47
N VAL A 38 -7.61 -0.54 -13.91
CA VAL A 38 -7.14 -0.67 -12.54
C VAL A 38 -5.83 -1.42 -12.52
N VAL A 39 -4.79 -0.77 -12.00
CA VAL A 39 -3.44 -1.33 -11.91
C VAL A 39 -3.04 -1.40 -10.44
N LEU A 40 -2.59 -2.58 -10.01
CA LEU A 40 -2.03 -2.81 -8.69
C LEU A 40 -0.51 -2.76 -8.74
N VAL A 41 0.07 -1.98 -7.83
CA VAL A 41 1.49 -1.97 -7.48
C VAL A 41 1.65 -2.61 -6.10
N TYR A 42 2.49 -3.63 -6.00
CA TYR A 42 2.65 -4.46 -4.81
C TYR A 42 4.03 -5.12 -4.78
N ASP A 43 4.30 -6.01 -3.82
CA ASP A 43 5.54 -6.81 -3.72
C ASP A 43 6.81 -5.93 -3.73
N TYR A 44 7.02 -5.21 -2.64
CA TYR A 44 8.04 -4.19 -2.46
C TYR A 44 9.46 -4.72 -2.21
N GLU A 45 9.79 -5.94 -2.62
CA GLU A 45 11.17 -6.47 -2.57
C GLU A 45 12.17 -5.68 -3.42
N ASN A 46 11.66 -4.95 -4.41
CA ASN A 46 12.37 -3.81 -5.02
C ASN A 46 11.46 -2.58 -4.93
N LEU A 47 11.98 -1.38 -5.21
CA LEU A 47 11.19 -0.15 -5.16
C LEU A 47 11.33 0.71 -6.42
N ASP A 48 11.66 0.05 -7.53
CA ASP A 48 11.69 0.68 -8.85
C ASP A 48 10.29 0.65 -9.46
N PHE A 49 9.69 1.82 -9.66
CA PHE A 49 8.42 1.93 -10.37
C PHE A 49 8.67 2.15 -11.86
N LYS A 50 8.21 1.19 -12.67
CA LYS A 50 8.37 1.19 -14.13
C LYS A 50 7.03 0.88 -14.78
N PHE A 51 6.20 1.91 -14.91
CA PHE A 51 4.91 1.82 -15.60
C PHE A 51 4.65 3.14 -16.32
N ASP A 52 4.22 3.06 -17.58
CA ASP A 52 3.93 4.24 -18.36
C ASP A 52 2.55 4.79 -18.00
N LEU A 53 2.56 5.95 -17.35
CA LEU A 53 1.35 6.67 -16.96
C LEU A 53 0.88 7.64 -18.03
N ASN A 54 1.70 7.94 -19.04
CA ASN A 54 1.40 8.98 -20.05
C ASN A 54 0.28 8.58 -21.01
N SER A 55 -0.02 7.28 -21.10
CA SER A 55 -1.12 6.73 -21.91
C SER A 55 -2.51 6.99 -21.30
N PHE A 56 -2.59 7.53 -20.07
CA PHE A 56 -3.86 7.80 -19.40
C PHE A 56 -4.08 9.31 -19.27
N SER A 57 -5.26 9.77 -19.67
CA SER A 57 -5.62 11.19 -19.57
C SER A 57 -5.98 11.62 -18.14
N LYS A 58 -6.34 10.65 -17.30
CA LYS A 58 -6.76 10.87 -15.91
C LYS A 58 -6.31 9.75 -15.01
N ILE A 59 -5.64 10.10 -13.90
CA ILE A 59 -5.09 9.12 -12.95
C ILE A 59 -5.63 9.42 -11.56
N THR A 60 -6.29 8.43 -10.97
CA THR A 60 -6.66 8.42 -9.55
C THR A 60 -5.72 7.49 -8.81
N LEU A 61 -5.00 8.01 -7.81
CA LEU A 61 -4.15 7.21 -6.93
C LEU A 61 -4.94 6.78 -5.71
N ILE A 62 -4.92 5.49 -5.41
CA ILE A 62 -5.40 4.92 -4.15
C ILE A 62 -4.26 4.15 -3.52
N ALA A 63 -3.90 4.45 -2.28
CA ALA A 63 -2.83 3.75 -1.59
C ALA A 63 -3.30 3.25 -0.23
N PHE A 64 -2.91 2.04 0.11
CA PHE A 64 -3.27 1.37 1.36
C PHE A 64 -2.02 1.10 2.21
N SER A 65 -2.11 1.37 3.53
CA SER A 65 -1.07 0.98 4.49
C SER A 65 0.32 1.51 4.10
N MET A 66 1.36 0.67 4.12
CA MET A 66 2.71 1.04 3.69
C MET A 66 2.79 1.52 2.23
N GLY A 67 1.81 1.18 1.38
CA GLY A 67 1.69 1.72 0.03
C GLY A 67 1.54 3.24 -0.01
N VAL A 68 0.98 3.86 1.04
CA VAL A 68 0.89 5.33 1.18
C VAL A 68 2.28 5.96 1.26
N CYS A 69 3.16 5.37 2.08
CA CYS A 69 4.55 5.78 2.20
C CYS A 69 5.31 5.57 0.88
N VAL A 70 5.10 4.42 0.21
CA VAL A 70 5.78 4.12 -1.05
C VAL A 70 5.34 5.09 -2.16
N ALA A 71 4.04 5.22 -2.39
CA ALA A 71 3.49 6.05 -3.46
C ALA A 71 3.91 7.52 -3.34
N SER A 72 3.83 8.09 -2.13
CA SER A 72 4.16 9.51 -1.89
C SER A 72 5.61 9.88 -2.21
N ARG A 73 6.53 8.93 -2.16
CA ARG A 73 7.96 9.14 -2.44
C ARG A 73 8.31 8.82 -3.89
N VAL A 74 7.76 7.74 -4.43
CA VAL A 74 8.06 7.26 -5.78
C VAL A 74 7.38 8.10 -6.86
N LEU A 75 6.17 8.63 -6.58
CA LEU A 75 5.36 9.35 -7.55
C LEU A 75 5.40 10.87 -7.35
N LYS A 76 6.47 11.40 -6.75
CA LYS A 76 6.57 12.80 -6.33
C LYS A 76 6.37 13.85 -7.45
N ASN A 77 6.60 13.47 -8.70
CA ASN A 77 6.53 14.36 -9.86
C ASN A 77 5.37 14.00 -10.80
N ILE A 78 4.39 13.23 -10.32
CA ILE A 78 3.25 12.76 -11.11
C ILE A 78 2.01 13.56 -10.73
N GLU A 79 1.32 14.06 -11.74
CA GLU A 79 0.03 14.73 -11.56
C GLU A 79 -1.09 13.70 -11.42
N PHE A 80 -1.95 13.91 -10.42
CA PHE A 80 -3.09 13.05 -10.14
C PHE A 80 -4.36 13.88 -10.05
N SER A 81 -5.44 13.35 -10.62
CA SER A 81 -6.76 13.98 -10.48
C SER A 81 -7.34 13.81 -9.07
N GLN A 82 -6.92 12.75 -8.37
CA GLN A 82 -7.24 12.54 -6.96
C GLN A 82 -6.26 11.54 -6.34
N LYS A 83 -5.90 11.75 -5.08
CA LYS A 83 -5.00 10.94 -4.26
C LYS A 83 -5.73 10.55 -2.99
N ILE A 84 -5.93 9.26 -2.77
CA ILE A 84 -6.64 8.70 -1.63
C ILE A 84 -5.71 7.80 -0.81
N ALA A 85 -5.51 8.12 0.45
CA ALA A 85 -4.83 7.25 1.41
C ALA A 85 -5.87 6.47 2.22
N ILE A 86 -5.58 5.19 2.47
CA ILE A 86 -6.41 4.32 3.31
C ILE A 86 -5.49 3.68 4.35
N ASN A 87 -5.77 3.90 5.64
CA ASN A 87 -5.09 3.22 6.76
C ASN A 87 -3.56 3.25 6.67
N GLY A 88 -3.00 4.39 6.27
CA GLY A 88 -1.56 4.55 6.12
C GLY A 88 -1.16 6.01 6.08
N THR A 89 0.11 6.28 6.31
CA THR A 89 0.67 7.63 6.31
C THR A 89 1.87 7.75 5.35
N PRO A 90 2.20 8.95 4.84
CA PRO A 90 3.42 9.20 4.05
C PRO A 90 4.71 8.86 4.80
N PHE A 91 4.64 8.85 6.13
CA PHE A 91 5.76 8.50 6.99
C PHE A 91 6.04 7.00 6.95
N GLY A 92 5.00 6.17 6.90
CA GLY A 92 5.09 4.72 7.00
C GLY A 92 5.57 4.29 8.38
N ILE A 93 6.87 4.47 8.63
CA ILE A 93 7.55 4.08 9.86
C ILE A 93 8.06 5.33 10.57
N ASP A 94 7.41 5.69 11.66
CA ASP A 94 7.71 6.87 12.48
C ASP A 94 7.16 6.67 13.90
N LYS A 95 7.81 7.26 14.90
CA LYS A 95 7.40 7.09 16.31
C LYS A 95 6.02 7.68 16.62
N LEU A 96 5.63 8.75 15.94
CA LEU A 96 4.43 9.52 16.22
C LEU A 96 3.44 9.51 15.05
N LYS A 97 3.95 9.45 13.82
CA LYS A 97 3.18 9.65 12.58
C LYS A 97 3.09 8.39 11.71
N GLY A 98 3.45 7.23 12.23
CA GLY A 98 3.38 5.95 11.51
C GLY A 98 3.45 4.76 12.44
N ILE A 99 3.90 3.63 11.90
CA ILE A 99 4.21 2.43 12.68
C ILE A 99 5.51 2.67 13.43
N HIS A 100 5.50 2.45 14.75
CA HIS A 100 6.69 2.71 15.56
C HIS A 100 7.89 1.85 15.09
N PRO A 101 9.10 2.44 14.87
CA PRO A 101 10.24 1.73 14.29
C PRO A 101 10.62 0.44 15.04
N ALA A 102 10.58 0.47 16.37
CA ALA A 102 10.87 -0.71 17.19
C ALA A 102 9.83 -1.84 17.03
N ILE A 103 8.56 -1.51 16.79
CA ILE A 103 7.50 -2.50 16.53
C ILE A 103 7.76 -3.13 15.17
N PHE A 104 8.02 -2.31 14.15
CA PHE A 104 8.30 -2.79 12.79
C PHE A 104 9.57 -3.68 12.75
N ALA A 105 10.66 -3.27 13.39
CA ALA A 105 11.89 -4.05 13.47
C ALA A 105 11.69 -5.39 14.19
N LYS A 106 10.83 -5.44 15.22
CA LYS A 106 10.46 -6.69 15.89
C LYS A 106 9.62 -7.59 14.97
N GLN A 107 8.73 -7.00 14.18
CA GLN A 107 7.92 -7.71 13.20
C GLN A 107 8.79 -8.37 12.13
N ILE A 108 9.81 -7.69 11.59
CA ILE A 108 10.78 -8.31 10.66
C ILE A 108 11.40 -9.58 11.26
N LYS A 109 11.95 -9.47 12.48
CA LYS A 109 12.67 -10.58 13.13
C LYS A 109 11.78 -11.79 13.46
N LYS A 110 10.51 -11.54 13.76
CA LYS A 110 9.56 -12.54 14.25
C LYS A 110 8.35 -12.68 13.33
N PHE A 111 8.51 -12.37 12.04
CA PHE A 111 7.40 -12.40 11.11
C PHE A 111 6.86 -13.83 11.03
N ASP A 112 5.55 -13.93 11.27
CA ASP A 112 4.74 -15.13 11.20
C ASP A 112 3.48 -14.75 10.41
N LEU A 113 3.28 -15.41 9.28
CA LEU A 113 2.21 -15.08 8.34
C LEU A 113 0.83 -15.34 8.96
N THR A 114 0.70 -16.37 9.80
CA THR A 114 -0.56 -16.73 10.44
C THR A 114 -1.00 -15.64 11.43
N ALA A 115 -0.10 -15.19 12.29
CA ALA A 115 -0.33 -14.11 13.24
C ALA A 115 -0.62 -12.78 12.52
N PHE A 116 0.09 -12.50 11.43
CA PHE A 116 -0.18 -11.33 10.59
C PHE A 116 -1.59 -11.36 10.00
N LYS A 117 -2.02 -12.49 9.40
CA LYS A 117 -3.38 -12.65 8.86
C LYS A 117 -4.45 -12.45 9.93
N LYS A 118 -4.25 -13.01 11.13
CA LYS A 118 -5.18 -12.83 12.26
C LYS A 118 -5.33 -11.37 12.66
N SER A 119 -4.23 -10.62 12.73
CA SER A 119 -4.26 -9.19 13.04
C SER A 119 -4.92 -8.36 11.92
N LEU A 120 -4.67 -8.73 10.65
CA LEU A 120 -5.20 -8.02 9.48
C LEU A 120 -6.70 -8.24 9.28
N PHE A 121 -7.16 -9.50 9.38
CA PHE A 121 -8.54 -9.86 9.04
C PHE A 121 -9.46 -9.97 10.25
N LYS A 122 -8.91 -10.22 11.45
CA LYS A 122 -9.68 -10.42 12.69
C LYS A 122 -10.84 -11.41 12.47
N GLU A 123 -12.06 -11.01 12.81
CA GLU A 123 -13.29 -11.80 12.61
C GLU A 123 -13.62 -12.13 11.14
N ARG A 124 -12.98 -11.47 10.17
CA ARG A 124 -13.22 -11.65 8.72
C ARG A 124 -12.22 -12.61 8.05
N GLU A 125 -11.49 -13.41 8.81
CA GLU A 125 -10.53 -14.38 8.25
C GLU A 125 -11.17 -15.31 7.21
N ASN A 126 -12.44 -15.70 7.41
CA ASN A 126 -13.19 -16.51 6.46
C ASN A 126 -13.45 -15.83 5.10
N GLU A 127 -13.55 -14.49 5.08
CA GLU A 127 -13.72 -13.72 3.84
C GLU A 127 -12.41 -13.67 3.03
N ALA A 128 -11.27 -13.86 3.69
CA ALA A 128 -9.94 -13.85 3.09
C ALA A 128 -9.39 -15.26 2.79
N LYS A 129 -10.23 -16.30 2.85
CA LYS A 129 -9.80 -17.70 2.68
C LYS A 129 -9.11 -17.98 1.33
N ASP A 130 -9.55 -17.28 0.27
CA ASP A 130 -9.04 -17.45 -1.10
C ASP A 130 -7.90 -16.45 -1.40
N PHE A 131 -7.47 -15.67 -0.41
CA PHE A 131 -6.38 -14.72 -0.58
C PHE A 131 -5.04 -15.44 -0.60
N ILE A 132 -4.25 -15.11 -1.60
CA ILE A 132 -2.93 -15.67 -1.80
C ILE A 132 -1.94 -14.74 -1.12
N PHE A 133 -0.96 -15.34 -0.45
CA PHE A 133 0.16 -14.66 0.17
C PHE A 133 1.43 -15.34 -0.28
N LYS A 134 2.51 -14.57 -0.41
CA LYS A 134 3.84 -15.13 -0.60
C LYS A 134 4.27 -15.89 0.64
N ASP A 135 5.29 -16.73 0.49
CA ASP A 135 5.89 -17.41 1.64
C ASP A 135 6.58 -16.40 2.57
N GLU A 136 6.85 -16.84 3.80
CA GLU A 136 7.38 -15.96 4.84
C GLU A 136 8.77 -15.42 4.55
N LYS A 137 9.61 -16.12 3.78
CA LYS A 137 10.96 -15.67 3.48
C LYS A 137 10.92 -14.46 2.56
N ASP A 138 10.10 -14.54 1.52
CA ASP A 138 9.86 -13.44 0.58
C ASP A 138 9.22 -12.25 1.30
N LEU A 139 8.19 -12.49 2.13
CA LEU A 139 7.55 -11.44 2.92
C LEU A 139 8.50 -10.76 3.93
N LYS A 140 9.44 -11.50 4.52
CA LYS A 140 10.50 -10.90 5.35
C LYS A 140 11.39 -9.98 4.54
N THR A 141 11.78 -10.39 3.33
CA THR A 141 12.54 -9.56 2.39
C THR A 141 11.78 -8.27 2.05
N GLU A 142 10.47 -8.37 1.78
CA GLU A 142 9.62 -7.20 1.52
C GLU A 142 9.57 -6.24 2.72
N LEU A 143 9.41 -6.75 3.95
CA LEU A 143 9.42 -5.92 5.17
C LEU A 143 10.77 -5.21 5.36
N GLU A 144 11.89 -5.90 5.15
CA GLU A 144 13.23 -5.32 5.26
C GLU A 144 13.40 -4.16 4.26
N LYS A 145 12.96 -4.36 3.02
CA LYS A 145 13.03 -3.33 1.96
C LYS A 145 12.15 -2.13 2.27
N LEU A 146 10.93 -2.37 2.77
CA LEU A 146 10.04 -1.31 3.23
C LEU A 146 10.64 -0.53 4.40
N PHE A 147 11.30 -1.20 5.33
CA PHE A 147 11.96 -0.57 6.47
C PHE A 147 13.12 0.33 6.03
N GLU A 148 14.04 -0.21 5.23
CA GLU A 148 15.15 0.54 4.64
C GLU A 148 14.66 1.76 3.86
N PHE A 149 13.56 1.60 3.10
CA PHE A 149 13.00 2.68 2.31
C PHE A 149 12.35 3.77 3.15
N ALA A 150 11.56 3.41 4.15
CA ALA A 150 10.85 4.36 4.99
C ALA A 150 11.81 5.28 5.76
N LEU A 151 13.03 4.81 6.06
CA LEU A 151 14.08 5.59 6.72
C LEU A 151 14.78 6.62 5.80
N LYS A 152 14.60 6.53 4.47
CA LYS A 152 15.14 7.52 3.52
C LYS A 152 14.42 8.86 3.65
N GLU A 153 14.98 9.90 3.04
CA GLU A 153 14.36 11.23 2.99
C GLU A 153 12.92 11.19 2.46
N ARG A 154 12.08 12.01 3.08
CA ARG A 154 10.65 12.11 2.77
C ARG A 154 10.42 13.14 1.67
N ASN A 155 9.33 12.98 0.95
CA ASN A 155 8.79 14.06 0.14
C ASN A 155 7.74 14.84 0.93
N GLU A 156 8.09 16.04 1.39
CA GLU A 156 7.18 16.85 2.21
C GLU A 156 6.08 17.55 1.40
N SER A 157 6.22 17.62 0.07
CA SER A 157 5.23 18.28 -0.80
C SER A 157 4.11 17.36 -1.29
N PHE A 158 4.17 16.05 -1.01
CA PHE A 158 3.13 15.11 -1.44
C PHE A 158 1.94 15.12 -0.48
N ILE A 159 0.88 15.84 -0.86
CA ILE A 159 -0.33 16.00 -0.04
C ILE A 159 -1.41 15.03 -0.53
N TRP A 160 -2.07 14.30 0.37
CA TRP A 160 -3.20 13.43 0.01
C TRP A 160 -4.51 14.22 0.02
N ASP A 161 -5.38 14.00 -0.98
CA ASP A 161 -6.64 14.75 -1.10
C ASP A 161 -7.72 14.19 -0.17
N LYS A 162 -7.68 12.88 0.10
CA LYS A 162 -8.58 12.18 1.03
C LYS A 162 -7.84 11.12 1.82
N ILE A 163 -8.22 10.97 3.08
CA ILE A 163 -7.68 9.95 3.98
C ILE A 163 -8.85 9.19 4.62
N TYR A 164 -8.85 7.87 4.51
CA TYR A 164 -9.78 6.98 5.21
C TYR A 164 -9.04 6.22 6.31
N SER A 165 -9.55 6.31 7.52
CA SER A 165 -9.03 5.60 8.70
C SER A 165 -10.10 4.68 9.29
N SER A 166 -9.79 3.40 9.43
CA SER A 166 -10.63 2.43 10.14
C SER A 166 -10.53 2.67 11.63
N ASN A 167 -11.65 2.80 12.34
CA ASN A 167 -11.69 3.07 13.79
C ASN A 167 -10.91 2.06 14.66
N HIS A 168 -10.78 0.82 14.18
CA HIS A 168 -10.16 -0.30 14.89
C HIS A 168 -8.88 -0.80 14.21
N ASP A 169 -8.19 0.07 13.47
CA ASP A 169 -6.87 -0.24 12.91
C ASP A 169 -5.85 -0.49 14.04
N GLU A 170 -5.23 -1.67 14.02
CA GLU A 170 -4.22 -2.10 14.99
C GLU A 170 -2.79 -2.01 14.42
N ILE A 171 -2.66 -1.69 13.13
CA ILE A 171 -1.38 -1.57 12.44
C ILE A 171 -0.95 -0.11 12.47
N PHE A 172 -1.78 0.80 11.95
CA PHE A 172 -1.54 2.24 12.01
C PHE A 172 -2.34 2.85 13.17
N PRO A 173 -1.68 3.35 14.22
CA PRO A 173 -2.39 3.93 15.36
C PRO A 173 -3.18 5.17 14.92
N GLN A 174 -4.39 5.36 15.45
CA GLN A 174 -5.27 6.48 15.09
C GLN A 174 -4.60 7.85 15.19
N ASN A 175 -3.73 8.03 16.19
CA ASN A 175 -3.01 9.27 16.40
C ASN A 175 -2.02 9.57 15.26
N ALA A 176 -1.47 8.55 14.61
CA ALA A 176 -0.64 8.73 13.42
C ALA A 176 -1.47 9.22 12.23
N LEU A 177 -2.68 8.67 12.04
CA LEU A 177 -3.57 8.98 10.92
C LEU A 177 -4.21 10.39 11.03
N LYS A 178 -4.36 10.93 12.25
CA LYS A 178 -4.86 12.30 12.48
C LYS A 178 -3.87 13.41 12.13
N ASN A 179 -2.58 13.07 11.99
CA ASN A 179 -1.49 14.01 11.73
C ASN A 179 -1.02 13.97 10.27
N THR A 180 -1.89 13.50 9.37
CA THR A 180 -1.59 13.22 7.97
C THR A 180 -2.27 14.18 7.03
#